data_AF-A0A943XSS7-F1
#
_entry.id   AF-A0A943XSS7-F1
#
_cell.length_a   1.000
_cell.length_b   1.000
_cell.length_c   1.000
_cell.angle_alpha   90.00
_cell.angle_beta   90.00
_cell.angle_gamma   90.00
#
_symmetry.space_group_name_H-M   'P 1'
#
loop_
_entity.id
_entity.type
_entity.pdbx_description
1 polymer ?
#
loop_
_entity_poly.entity_id
_entity_poly.type
_entity_poly.pdbx_seq_one_letter_code
_entity_poly.pdbx_strand_id
1 'polypeptide(L)' 'SIEYIKDGTVAAVVTQNPFNMGYTGTMMAYKAACGEEVPEFIDSGSAIVDKETMESNEETRAILKDLQLLDA' A
#
# COMPACT_ATOMS: atom_id res chain seq x y z
N SER A 1 -12.51 -3.67 7.66
CA SER A 1 -11.51 -4.76 7.56
C SER A 1 -10.56 -4.79 8.74
N ILE A 2 -9.94 -3.66 9.12
CA ILE A 2 -9.04 -3.59 10.30
C ILE A 2 -9.75 -3.99 11.60
N GLU A 3 -11.00 -3.56 11.82
CA GLU A 3 -11.77 -3.93 13.02
C GLU A 3 -12.00 -5.45 13.15
N TYR A 4 -12.18 -6.16 12.03
CA TYR A 4 -12.32 -7.62 12.03
C TYR A 4 -11.01 -8.34 12.37
N ILE A 5 -9.86 -7.69 12.12
CA ILE A 5 -8.57 -8.20 12.56
C ILE A 5 -8.42 -7.97 14.06
N LYS A 6 -8.81 -6.79 14.56
CA LYS A 6 -8.78 -6.45 15.99
C LYS A 6 -9.68 -7.37 16.82
N ASP A 7 -10.93 -7.59 16.40
CA ASP A 7 -11.90 -8.44 17.10
C ASP A 7 -11.64 -9.95 16.91
N GLY A 8 -10.77 -10.33 15.96
CA GLY A 8 -10.35 -11.70 15.72
C GLY A 8 -11.26 -12.50 14.76
N THR A 9 -12.25 -11.86 14.15
CA THR A 9 -13.08 -12.45 13.09
C THR A 9 -12.25 -12.83 11.86
N VAL A 10 -11.20 -12.06 11.57
CA VAL A 10 -10.26 -12.27 10.45
C VAL A 10 -8.84 -12.39 11.00
N ALA A 11 -8.09 -13.42 10.58
CA ALA A 11 -6.73 -13.63 11.04
C ALA A 11 -5.74 -12.58 10.48
N ALA A 12 -5.87 -12.28 9.18
CA ALA A 12 -5.04 -11.31 8.48
C ALA A 12 -5.73 -10.85 7.19
N VAL A 13 -5.29 -9.72 6.62
CA VAL A 13 -5.63 -9.28 5.27
C VAL A 13 -4.37 -8.95 4.48
N VAL A 14 -4.43 -9.12 3.16
CA VAL A 14 -3.37 -8.63 2.26
C VAL A 14 -3.82 -7.29 1.70
N THR A 15 -3.04 -6.23 1.95
CA THR A 15 -3.29 -4.90 1.41
C THR A 15 -2.33 -4.57 0.28
N GLN A 16 -2.79 -3.76 -0.66
CA GLN A 16 -1.98 -3.17 -1.73
C GLN A 16 -1.67 -1.70 -1.41
N ASN A 17 -0.82 -1.05 -2.22
CA ASN A 17 -0.48 0.37 -2.09
C ASN A 17 -1.06 1.24 -3.24
N PRO A 18 -2.37 1.53 -3.26
CA PRO A 18 -3.00 2.28 -4.35
C PRO A 18 -2.59 3.74 -4.42
N PHE A 19 -2.17 4.36 -3.32
CA PHE A 19 -1.62 5.71 -3.35
C PHE A 19 -0.33 5.74 -4.19
N ASN A 20 0.61 4.85 -3.89
CA ASN A 20 1.85 4.73 -4.65
C ASN A 20 1.60 4.34 -6.12
N MET A 21 0.62 3.48 -6.39
CA MET A 21 0.20 3.17 -7.77
C MET A 21 -0.23 4.43 -8.53
N GLY A 22 -1.09 5.26 -7.92
CA GLY A 22 -1.56 6.50 -8.55
C GLY A 22 -0.44 7.51 -8.78
N TYR A 23 0.42 7.70 -7.77
CA TYR A 23 1.56 8.61 -7.85
C TYR A 23 2.55 8.17 -8.94
N THR A 24 3.01 6.92 -8.85
CA THR A 24 4.01 6.38 -9.77
C THR A 24 3.44 6.27 -11.19
N GLY A 25 2.19 5.84 -11.34
CA GLY A 25 1.53 5.78 -12.65
C GLY A 25 1.47 7.15 -13.34
N THR A 26 1.10 8.20 -12.59
CA THR A 26 1.05 9.56 -13.13
C THR A 26 2.44 10.08 -13.50
N MET A 27 3.44 9.85 -12.64
CA MET A 27 4.83 10.24 -12.87
C MET A 27 5.41 9.55 -14.11
N MET A 28 5.18 8.24 -14.28
CA MET A 28 5.69 7.49 -15.44
C MET A 28 4.99 7.91 -16.73
N ALA A 29 3.68 8.19 -16.68
CA ALA A 29 2.96 8.72 -17.83
C ALA A 29 3.54 10.07 -18.29
N TYR A 30 3.88 10.96 -17.34
CA TYR A 30 4.55 12.22 -17.65
C TYR A 30 5.92 12.01 -18.30
N LYS A 31 6.76 11.16 -17.72
CA LYS A 31 8.10 10.84 -18.27
C LYS A 31 8.03 10.27 -19.68
N ALA A 32 7.12 9.33 -19.91
CA ALA A 32 6.89 8.76 -21.24
C ALA A 32 6.42 9.83 -22.24
N ALA A 33 5.56 10.77 -21.82
CA ALA A 33 5.13 11.89 -22.65
C ALA A 33 6.30 12.86 -22.99
N CYS A 34 7.32 12.93 -22.14
CA CYS A 34 8.56 13.67 -22.39
C CYS A 34 9.58 12.90 -23.25
N GLY A 35 9.26 11.67 -23.67
CA GLY A 35 10.14 10.82 -24.48
C GLY A 35 11.21 10.07 -23.68
N GLU A 36 11.11 10.03 -22.35
CA GLU A 36 11.98 9.20 -21.52
C GLU A 36 11.56 7.72 -21.62
N GLU A 37 12.54 6.82 -21.58
CA GLU A 37 12.27 5.40 -21.38
C GLU A 37 11.77 5.15 -19.96
N VAL A 38 10.70 4.38 -19.83
CA VAL A 38 10.10 4.01 -18.54
C VAL A 38 10.07 2.48 -18.41
N PRO A 39 10.15 1.95 -17.17
CA PRO A 39 10.05 0.51 -16.96
C PRO A 39 8.70 -0.05 -17.45
N GLU A 40 8.73 -1.23 -18.07
CA GLU A 40 7.51 -1.94 -18.48
C GLU A 40 6.70 -2.46 -17.28
N PHE A 41 7.38 -2.74 -16.16
CA PHE A 41 6.77 -3.26 -14.95
C PHE A 41 7.32 -2.56 -13.70
N ILE A 42 6.43 -2.21 -12.78
CA ILE A 42 6.75 -1.63 -11.48
C ILE A 42 5.97 -2.39 -10.43
N ASP A 43 6.67 -2.98 -9.45
CA ASP A 43 6.05 -3.54 -8.26
C ASP A 43 5.63 -2.39 -7.33
N SER A 44 4.32 -2.26 -7.13
CA SER A 44 3.76 -1.22 -6.26
C SER A 44 3.87 -1.55 -4.77
N GLY A 45 4.22 -2.78 -4.43
CA GLY A 45 4.26 -3.30 -3.07
C GLY A 45 2.90 -3.81 -2.58
N SER A 46 2.97 -4.72 -1.60
CA SER A 46 1.84 -5.24 -0.84
C SER A 46 2.30 -5.61 0.57
N ALA A 47 1.37 -5.65 1.52
CA ALA A 47 1.67 -6.01 2.91
C ALA A 47 0.61 -6.95 3.48
N ILE A 48 1.05 -7.87 4.34
CA ILE A 48 0.15 -8.68 5.17
C ILE A 48 -0.09 -7.89 6.46
N VAL A 49 -1.36 -7.72 6.78
CA VAL A 49 -1.83 -7.00 7.95
C VAL A 49 -2.52 -7.99 8.88
N ASP A 50 -1.93 -8.20 10.04
CA ASP A 50 -2.43 -8.95 11.18
C ASP A 50 -2.24 -8.12 12.47
N LYS A 51 -2.63 -8.66 13.63
CA LYS A 51 -2.53 -7.93 14.90
C LYS A 51 -1.10 -7.47 15.22
N GLU A 52 -0.09 -8.27 14.86
CA GLU A 52 1.30 -8.00 15.21
C GLU A 52 1.91 -6.96 14.25
N THR A 53 1.76 -7.19 12.96
CA THR A 53 2.31 -6.33 11.89
C THR A 53 1.69 -4.93 11.88
N MET A 54 0.42 -4.79 12.29
CA MET A 54 -0.21 -3.48 12.48
C MET A 54 0.53 -2.59 13.48
N GLU A 55 1.19 -3.17 14.49
CA GLU A 55 1.87 -2.43 15.55
C GLU A 55 3.38 -2.31 15.27
N SER A 56 4.00 -3.37 14.77
CA SER A 56 5.46 -3.52 14.75
C SER A 56 6.13 -3.37 13.36
N ASN A 57 5.38 -3.46 12.25
CA ASN A 57 5.96 -3.44 10.90
C ASN A 57 5.83 -2.07 10.22
N GLU A 58 6.94 -1.39 9.95
CA GLU A 58 6.95 -0.03 9.40
C GLU A 58 6.34 0.09 8.00
N GLU A 59 6.59 -0.88 7.11
CA GLU A 59 6.10 -0.88 5.73
C GLU A 59 4.57 -1.07 5.69
N THR A 60 4.07 -2.00 6.50
CA THR A 60 2.65 -2.22 6.71
C THR A 60 1.99 -0.95 7.26
N ARG A 61 2.62 -0.31 8.25
CA ARG A 61 2.10 0.93 8.83
C ARG A 61 2.13 2.11 7.87
N ALA A 62 3.13 2.21 6.99
CA ALA A 62 3.20 3.24 5.96
C ALA A 62 2.01 3.11 4.99
N ILE A 63 1.77 1.90 4.45
CA ILE A 63 0.63 1.64 3.56
C ILE A 63 -0.70 1.96 4.26
N LEU A 64 -0.85 1.52 5.50
CA LEU A 64 -2.08 1.79 6.26
C LEU A 64 -2.28 3.29 6.56
N LYS A 65 -1.21 4.06 6.79
CA LYS A 65 -1.29 5.52 6.96
C LYS A 65 -1.68 6.24 5.67
N ASP A 66 -1.06 5.85 4.54
CA ASP A 66 -1.39 6.41 3.22
C ASP A 66 -2.85 6.14 2.85
N LEU A 67 -3.41 5.02 3.32
CA LEU A 67 -4.82 4.65 3.17
C LEU A 67 -5.74 5.22 4.25
N GLN A 68 -5.22 5.99 5.21
CA GLN A 68 -5.97 6.53 6.35
C GLN A 68 -6.70 5.45 7.17
N LEU A 69 -6.06 4.28 7.32
CA LEU A 69 -6.59 3.12 8.02
C LEU A 69 -6.04 2.94 9.45
N LEU A 70 -4.96 3.65 9.81
CA LEU A 70 -4.33 3.54 11.14
C LEU A 70 -4.70 4.63 12.14
N ASP A 71 -5.38 5.72 11.73
CA ASP A 71 -5.87 6.74 12.67
C ASP A 71 -7.15 7.42 12.14
N ALA A 72 -8.22 7.34 12.93
CA ALA A 72 -9.13 8.43 13.28
C ALA A 72 -9.13 8.54 14.81
#